data_AF-K1STV5-F1
#
_entry.id   AF-K1STV5-F1
#
_cell.length_a   1.000
_cell.length_b   1.000
_cell.length_c   1.000
_cell.angle_alpha   90.00
_cell.angle_beta   90.00
_cell.angle_gamma   90.00
#
_symmetry.space_group_name_H-M   'P 1'
#
loop_
_entity.id
_entity.type
_entity.pdbx_description
1 polymer ?
#
loop_
_entity_poly.entity_id
_entity_poly.type
_entity_poly.pdbx_seq_one_letter_code
_entity_poly.pdbx_strand_id
1 'polypeptide(L)'
;MTPFVLGFGKVVFVIRHSFASDFQEVFTEERFGGRIRVEYVYQELDCLPEGFTVPEGRVKPWGTNHAILVARDAVHEPFAVINADDFYGAEAFRTIAEYLRGLNGASGRYCMVAYELSRTL
;
A
#
# COMPACT_ATOMS: atom_id res chain seq x y z
N MET A 1 -17.93 -2.44 -16.54
CA MET A 1 -16.98 -3.51 -16.92
C MET A 1 -15.60 -2.98 -16.59
N THR A 2 -14.94 -3.69 -15.70
CA THR A 2 -13.85 -3.40 -14.75
C THR A 2 -13.02 -2.12 -14.90
N PRO A 3 -12.93 -1.31 -13.84
CA PRO A 3 -12.06 -0.17 -13.84
C PRO A 3 -10.64 -0.59 -13.43
N PHE A 4 -9.67 -0.41 -14.33
CA PHE A 4 -8.28 -0.77 -14.08
C PHE A 4 -7.42 0.48 -14.24
N VAL A 5 -7.04 1.09 -13.12
CA VAL A 5 -5.98 2.10 -13.16
C VAL A 5 -4.66 1.35 -13.29
N LEU A 6 -4.12 1.31 -14.51
CA LEU A 6 -2.83 0.68 -14.85
C LEU A 6 -2.67 -0.79 -14.40
N GLY A 7 -3.79 -1.52 -14.22
CA GLY A 7 -3.79 -2.93 -13.82
C GLY A 7 -4.10 -3.20 -12.35
N PHE A 8 -4.36 -2.17 -11.54
CA PHE A 8 -4.79 -2.30 -10.14
C PHE A 8 -6.28 -1.98 -9.99
N GLY A 9 -6.96 -2.76 -9.14
CA GLY A 9 -8.40 -2.61 -8.86
C GLY A 9 -8.74 -2.15 -7.44
N LYS A 10 -7.75 -2.12 -6.54
CA LYS A 10 -7.88 -1.67 -5.15
C LYS A 10 -6.63 -0.91 -4.72
N VAL A 11 -6.81 0.14 -3.93
CA VAL A 11 -5.76 0.81 -3.17
C VAL A 11 -6.09 0.71 -1.68
N VAL A 12 -5.09 0.37 -0.87
CA VAL A 12 -5.19 0.35 0.59
C VAL A 12 -4.24 1.41 1.11
N PHE A 13 -4.79 2.45 1.74
CA PHE A 13 -3.99 3.49 2.39
C PHE A 13 -3.69 3.08 3.83
N VAL A 14 -2.40 3.05 4.17
CA VAL A 14 -1.95 2.89 5.56
C VAL A 14 -1.74 4.29 6.15
N ILE A 15 -2.58 4.66 7.11
CA ILE A 15 -2.61 5.99 7.73
C ILE A 15 -2.57 5.89 9.25
N ARG A 16 -2.65 7.02 9.96
CA ARG A 16 -2.86 7.07 11.41
C ARG A 16 -4.19 7.71 11.73
N HIS A 17 -4.79 7.32 12.85
CA HIS A 17 -6.06 7.91 13.29
C HIS A 17 -5.98 9.43 13.44
N SER A 18 -4.82 9.96 13.83
CA SER A 18 -4.62 11.39 14.09
C SER A 18 -4.90 12.31 12.89
N PHE A 19 -4.89 11.78 11.65
CA PHE A 19 -5.19 12.55 10.43
C PHE A 19 -6.20 11.84 9.52
N ALA A 20 -6.92 10.83 10.04
CA ALA A 20 -7.77 9.98 9.22
C ALA A 20 -8.95 10.73 8.58
N SER A 21 -9.62 11.61 9.34
CA SER A 21 -10.75 12.40 8.83
C SER A 21 -10.33 13.24 7.63
N ASP A 22 -9.30 14.06 7.81
CA ASP A 22 -8.77 14.93 6.76
C ASP A 22 -8.34 14.14 5.53
N PHE A 23 -7.73 12.97 5.72
CA PHE A 23 -7.29 12.12 4.62
C PHE A 23 -8.47 11.49 3.86
N GLN A 24 -9.48 11.01 4.57
CA GLN A 24 -10.64 10.34 3.99
C GLN A 24 -11.59 11.30 3.28
N GLU A 25 -11.67 12.57 3.72
CA GLU A 25 -12.39 13.61 2.99
C GLU A 25 -11.73 13.93 1.64
N VAL A 26 -10.41 13.81 1.59
CA VAL A 26 -9.59 14.14 0.42
C VAL A 26 -9.56 12.95 -0.55
N PHE A 27 -9.34 11.73 -0.07
CA PHE A 27 -9.21 10.55 -0.92
C PHE A 27 -10.47 9.70 -0.84
N THR A 28 -11.30 9.73 -1.86
CA THR A 28 -12.51 8.89 -1.92
C THR A 28 -12.55 8.10 -3.22
N GLU A 29 -13.35 7.04 -3.28
CA GLU A 29 -13.54 6.28 -4.52
C GLU A 29 -14.07 7.19 -5.64
N GLU A 30 -14.94 8.15 -5.33
CA GLU A 30 -15.47 9.13 -6.27
C GLU A 30 -14.36 10.02 -6.84
N ARG A 31 -13.38 10.40 -6.03
CA ARG A 31 -12.21 11.16 -6.51
C ARG A 31 -11.38 10.37 -7.51
N PHE A 32 -11.36 9.05 -7.40
CA PHE A 32 -10.77 8.16 -8.40
C PHE A 32 -11.76 7.79 -9.53
N GLY A 33 -12.88 8.51 -9.65
CA GLY A 33 -13.89 8.30 -10.69
C GLY A 33 -14.68 6.99 -10.52
N GLY A 34 -14.73 6.44 -9.31
CA GLY A 34 -15.33 5.13 -9.01
C GLY A 34 -14.58 3.96 -9.64
N ARG A 35 -13.31 4.19 -10.02
CA ARG A 35 -12.51 3.25 -10.81
C ARG A 35 -11.58 2.35 -10.00
N ILE A 36 -11.49 2.57 -8.70
CA ILE A 36 -10.62 1.79 -7.84
C ILE A 36 -11.31 1.70 -6.49
N ARG A 37 -11.27 0.51 -5.89
CA ARG A 37 -11.72 0.37 -4.50
C ARG A 37 -10.74 1.06 -3.58
N VAL A 38 -11.23 1.79 -2.59
CA VAL A 38 -10.39 2.49 -1.62
C VAL A 38 -10.67 1.92 -0.23
N GLU A 39 -9.63 1.41 0.42
CA GLU A 39 -9.68 0.95 1.80
C GLU A 39 -8.64 1.66 2.67
N TYR A 40 -8.92 1.73 3.97
CA TYR A 40 -8.07 2.41 4.96
C TYR A 40 -7.71 1.44 6.08
N VAL A 41 -6.43 1.39 6.41
CA VAL A 41 -5.92 0.67 7.58
C VAL A 41 -5.05 1.59 8.43
N TYR A 42 -4.96 1.29 9.73
CA TYR A 42 -4.41 2.22 10.71
C TYR A 42 -3.16 1.68 11.38
N GLN A 43 -2.04 2.37 11.18
CA GLN A 43 -0.76 2.02 11.78
C GLN A 43 -0.61 2.67 13.16
N GLU A 44 -1.13 2.00 14.19
CA GLU A 44 -0.98 2.41 15.58
C GLU A 44 0.12 1.61 16.31
N LEU A 45 0.61 2.13 17.44
CA LEU A 45 1.73 1.51 18.17
C LEU A 45 1.36 0.16 18.79
N ASP A 46 0.09 -0.03 19.10
CA ASP A 46 -0.49 -1.20 19.76
C ASP A 46 -0.96 -2.29 18.79
N CYS A 47 -0.81 -2.08 17.48
CA CYS A 47 -1.08 -3.07 16.43
C CYS A 47 -0.01 -4.17 16.37
N LEU A 48 0.23 -4.84 17.50
CA LEU A 48 1.28 -5.83 17.69
C LEU A 48 0.71 -7.26 17.62
N PRO A 49 1.54 -8.26 17.29
CA PRO A 49 1.16 -9.66 17.43
C PRO A 49 0.78 -10.01 18.88
N GLU A 50 -0.04 -11.05 19.04
CA GLU A 50 -0.43 -11.55 20.36
C GLU A 50 0.80 -11.86 21.23
N GLY A 51 0.74 -11.48 22.51
CA GLY A 51 1.83 -11.65 23.47
C GLY A 51 2.82 -10.47 23.55
N PHE A 52 2.70 -9.47 22.68
CA PHE A 52 3.53 -8.25 22.73
C PHE A 52 2.75 -7.05 23.24
N THR A 53 3.45 -6.15 23.94
CA THR A 53 2.92 -4.87 24.41
C THR A 53 3.84 -3.73 23.97
N VAL A 54 3.29 -2.53 23.89
CA VAL A 54 4.06 -1.33 23.54
C VAL A 54 5.06 -1.05 24.67
N PRO A 55 6.38 -0.98 24.39
CA PRO A 55 7.35 -0.61 25.41
C PRO A 55 7.09 0.79 25.93
N GLU A 56 7.31 0.99 27.23
CA GLU A 56 7.15 2.30 27.86
C GLU A 56 7.99 3.37 27.14
N GLY A 57 7.40 4.54 26.92
CA GLY A 57 8.06 5.67 26.25
C GLY A 57 8.20 5.54 24.73
N ARG A 58 7.68 4.47 24.09
CA ARG A 58 7.68 4.37 22.64
C ARG A 58 6.71 5.40 22.05
N VAL A 59 7.26 6.31 21.23
CA VAL A 59 6.47 7.29 20.45
C VAL A 59 6.69 7.16 18.94
N LYS A 60 7.86 6.65 18.53
CA LYS A 60 8.19 6.48 17.11
C LYS A 60 7.45 5.28 16.53
N PRO A 61 6.90 5.38 15.31
CA PRO A 61 6.30 4.23 14.63
C PRO A 61 7.29 3.06 14.48
N TRP A 62 6.75 1.87 14.25
CA TRP A 62 7.54 0.64 14.10
C TRP A 62 8.21 0.50 12.72
N GLY A 63 7.84 1.31 11.74
CA GLY A 63 8.45 1.36 10.41
C GLY A 63 7.56 0.82 9.29
N THR A 64 8.09 0.79 8.06
CA THR A 64 7.33 0.44 6.85
C THR A 64 6.88 -1.01 6.81
N ASN A 65 7.69 -1.95 7.29
CA ASN A 65 7.26 -3.36 7.38
C ASN A 65 6.11 -3.56 8.38
N HIS A 66 6.04 -2.76 9.45
CA HIS A 66 4.88 -2.78 10.33
C HIS A 66 3.64 -2.20 9.64
N ALA A 67 3.79 -1.18 8.79
CA ALA A 67 2.68 -0.69 7.97
C ALA A 67 2.13 -1.78 7.04
N ILE A 68 3.01 -2.59 6.43
CA ILE A 68 2.62 -3.76 5.63
C ILE A 68 1.91 -4.81 6.50
N LEU A 69 2.43 -5.10 7.70
CA LEU A 69 1.79 -6.06 8.62
C LEU A 69 0.36 -5.66 8.99
N VAL A 70 0.12 -4.37 9.24
CA VAL A 70 -1.20 -3.82 9.57
C VAL A 70 -2.20 -4.01 8.41
N ALA A 71 -1.73 -4.07 7.17
CA ALA A 71 -2.59 -4.29 6.00
C ALA A 71 -2.99 -5.75 5.77
N ARG A 72 -2.54 -6.71 6.60
CA ARG A 72 -2.75 -8.16 6.41
C ARG A 72 -4.22 -8.57 6.26
N ASP A 73 -5.12 -7.87 6.93
CA ASP A 73 -6.54 -8.19 6.97
C ASP A 73 -7.33 -7.49 5.84
N ALA A 74 -6.68 -6.58 5.11
CA ALA A 74 -7.25 -5.85 3.97
C ALA A 74 -6.69 -6.33 2.61
N VAL A 75 -5.54 -6.99 2.58
CA VAL A 75 -4.86 -7.40 1.33
C VAL A 75 -4.72 -8.92 1.26
N HIS A 76 -5.39 -9.53 0.28
CA HIS A 76 -5.43 -10.99 0.12
C HIS A 76 -5.03 -11.46 -1.29
N GLU A 77 -4.68 -10.53 -2.17
CA GLU A 77 -4.23 -10.78 -3.54
C GLU A 77 -2.78 -10.30 -3.72
N PRO A 78 -2.09 -10.68 -4.82
CA PRO A 78 -0.80 -10.09 -5.16
C PRO A 78 -0.88 -8.57 -5.18
N PHE A 79 0.05 -7.91 -4.49
CA PHE A 79 0.03 -6.47 -4.28
C PHE A 79 1.41 -5.84 -4.49
N ALA A 80 1.41 -4.53 -4.71
CA ALA A 80 2.61 -3.70 -4.73
C ALA A 80 2.56 -2.70 -3.56
N VAL A 81 3.73 -2.32 -3.05
CA VAL A 81 3.90 -1.28 -2.03
C VAL A 81 4.67 -0.12 -2.65
N ILE A 82 4.19 1.09 -2.43
CA ILE A 82 4.80 2.33 -2.91
C ILE A 82 4.78 3.38 -1.80
N ASN A 83 5.68 4.36 -1.87
CA ASN A 83 5.55 5.57 -1.05
C ASN A 83 4.41 6.45 -1.57
N ALA A 84 3.81 7.25 -0.69
CA ALA A 84 2.67 8.09 -1.02
C ALA A 84 3.05 9.43 -1.68
N ASP A 85 4.32 9.84 -1.56
CA ASP A 85 4.86 11.13 -1.99
C ASP A 85 5.84 11.04 -3.17
N ASP A 86 6.10 9.83 -3.67
CA ASP A 86 6.99 9.58 -4.80
C ASP A 86 6.24 9.49 -6.14
N PHE A 87 6.85 9.98 -7.21
CA PHE A 87 6.39 9.77 -8.57
C PHE A 87 7.17 8.65 -9.26
N TYR A 88 6.48 7.55 -9.58
CA TYR A 88 7.09 6.35 -10.18
C TYR A 88 6.95 6.25 -11.71
N GLY A 89 6.05 7.02 -12.32
CA GLY A 89 5.74 6.94 -13.74
C GLY A 89 4.87 5.73 -14.13
N ALA A 90 4.04 5.89 -15.17
CA ALA A 90 3.03 4.89 -15.55
C ALA A 90 3.62 3.54 -15.99
N GLU A 91 4.84 3.52 -16.54
CA GLU A 91 5.51 2.30 -16.97
C GLU A 91 5.85 1.39 -15.79
N ALA A 92 6.33 1.94 -14.68
CA ALA A 92 6.62 1.16 -13.47
C ALA A 92 5.39 0.42 -12.95
N PHE A 93 4.24 1.10 -12.90
CA PHE A 93 2.96 0.49 -12.52
C PHE A 93 2.55 -0.62 -13.48
N ARG A 94 2.69 -0.43 -14.80
CA ARG A 94 2.37 -1.47 -15.79
C ARG A 94 3.28 -2.69 -15.64
N THR A 95 4.59 -2.48 -15.54
CA THR A 95 5.59 -3.54 -15.41
C THR A 95 5.33 -4.41 -14.18
N ILE A 96 5.12 -3.80 -13.01
CA ILE A 96 4.86 -4.57 -11.80
C ILE A 96 3.48 -5.25 -11.85
N ALA A 97 2.46 -4.59 -12.41
CA ALA A 97 1.13 -5.19 -12.56
C ALA A 97 1.14 -6.41 -13.51
N GLU A 98 1.91 -6.36 -14.59
CA GLU A 98 2.11 -7.49 -15.50
C GLU A 98 2.75 -8.68 -14.79
N TYR A 99 3.81 -8.44 -14.02
CA TYR A 99 4.47 -9.48 -13.23
C TYR A 99 3.51 -10.10 -12.20
N LEU A 100 2.82 -9.26 -11.42
CA LEU A 100 1.90 -9.72 -10.36
C LEU A 100 0.74 -10.56 -10.92
N ARG A 101 0.18 -10.18 -12.08
CA ARG A 101 -0.86 -10.98 -12.76
C ARG A 101 -0.36 -12.35 -13.19
N GLY A 102 0.93 -12.47 -13.52
CA GLY A 102 1.54 -13.73 -13.95
C GLY A 102 1.80 -14.75 -12.83
N LEU A 103 1.62 -14.36 -11.55
CA LEU A 103 1.96 -15.23 -10.43
C LEU A 103 1.03 -16.46 -10.28
N ASN A 104 -0.17 -16.45 -10.85
CA ASN A 104 -1.09 -17.60 -10.86
C ASN A 104 -1.27 -18.29 -9.49
N GLY A 105 -1.34 -17.51 -8.41
CA GLY A 105 -1.49 -18.03 -7.04
C GLY A 105 -0.19 -18.50 -6.36
N ALA A 106 0.97 -18.33 -7.00
CA ALA A 106 2.25 -18.61 -6.38
C ALA A 106 2.52 -17.65 -5.20
N SER A 107 2.79 -18.23 -4.03
CA SER A 107 3.21 -17.51 -2.82
C SER A 107 4.73 -17.41 -2.71
N GLY A 108 5.22 -16.49 -1.87
CA GLY A 108 6.67 -16.35 -1.60
C GLY A 108 7.48 -15.85 -2.79
N ARG A 109 6.83 -15.10 -3.70
CA ARG A 109 7.48 -14.44 -4.84
C ARG A 109 7.56 -12.95 -4.56
N TYR A 110 8.73 -12.38 -4.78
CA TYR A 110 9.03 -10.98 -4.49
C TYR A 110 9.68 -10.35 -5.72
N CYS A 111 9.35 -9.09 -5.99
CA CYS A 111 9.87 -8.33 -7.10
C CYS A 111 9.99 -6.86 -6.72
N MET A 112 10.80 -6.11 -7.47
CA MET A 112 10.87 -4.66 -7.38
C MET A 112 11.05 -4.07 -8.79
N VAL A 113 10.53 -2.86 -8.99
CA VAL A 113 10.89 -2.05 -10.16
C VAL A 113 12.14 -1.27 -9.82
N ALA A 114 13.15 -1.36 -10.67
CA ALA A 114 14.41 -0.62 -10.52
C ALA A 114 14.50 0.50 -11.55
N TYR A 115 15.20 1.56 -11.20
CA TYR A 115 15.47 2.71 -12.06
C TYR A 115 16.96 2.85 -12.28
N GLU A 116 17.36 3.25 -13.48
CA GLU A 116 18.77 3.52 -13.79
C GLU A 116 19.21 4.81 -13.09
N LEU A 117 20.20 4.72 -12.20
CA LEU A 117 20.67 5.85 -11.39
C LEU A 117 21.18 7.03 -12.25
N SER A 118 21.72 6.76 -13.44
CA SER A 118 22.15 7.82 -14.38
C SER A 118 20.98 8.64 -14.94
N ARG A 119 19.75 8.17 -14.77
CA ARG A 119 18.50 8.76 -15.26
C ARG A 119 17.55 9.16 -14.13
N THR A 120 18.00 9.14 -12.89
CA THR A 120 17.27 9.69 -11.75
C THR A 120 17.69 11.14 -11.52
N LEU A 121 16.76 11.97 -11.06
CA LEU A 121 16.93 13.42 -10.83
C LEU A 121 17.95 13.73 -9.73
#